data_AF-A0A7T7L1W4-F1
#
_entry.id   AF-A0A7T7L1W4-F1
#
_cell.length_a   1.000
_cell.length_b   1.000
_cell.length_c   1.000
_cell.angle_alpha   90.00
_cell.angle_beta   90.00
_cell.angle_gamma   90.00
#
_symmetry.space_group_name_H-M   'P 1'
#
loop_
_entity.id
_entity.type
_entity.pdbx_description
1 polymer ?
#
loop_
_entity_poly.entity_id
_entity_poly.type
_entity_poly.pdbx_seq_one_letter_code
_entity_poly.pdbx_strand_id
1 'polypeptide(L)'
;MGWLAVGDTYEIALVEGRVVARSSSETSSAGQPRTLPGELRDRPEVIELQRFAEWLDRHAAECAAQVDNWMVSSLPVPTGLLARVWPDEAWRSALRDLVVVGEGPDEVGFLRDADDSGELRVVNLDGETVRLSSRTVTMPHPVLLPDLDELRVFAAELGVVQGVEQIHRATWHKPGDIDGDAETVTEFSGAEYSSWFHLSARAASLGYKVSDGRVTGRIRDAGRVFTASVDIGNPYYDEEGRTGELSWRHGWDPRLRLSEVGPVAWSEGMRMAAALHAGRTVAADHTA
;
A
#
# COMPACT_ATOMS: atom_id res chain seq x y z
N MET A 1 8.75 -7.55 25.33
CA MET A 1 7.42 -8.11 25.67
C MET A 1 7.52 -8.99 26.89
N GLY A 2 6.47 -9.02 27.73
CA GLY A 2 6.42 -9.79 28.97
C GLY A 2 5.85 -11.20 28.76
N TRP A 3 6.25 -12.13 29.62
CA TRP A 3 5.65 -13.46 29.73
C TRP A 3 4.51 -13.42 30.75
N LEU A 4 3.41 -14.10 30.46
CA LEU A 4 2.23 -14.17 31.30
C LEU A 4 2.02 -15.61 31.79
N ALA A 5 1.92 -15.80 33.11
CA ALA A 5 1.68 -17.12 33.69
C ALA A 5 0.30 -17.66 33.31
N VAL A 6 0.22 -18.94 32.93
CA VAL A 6 -1.02 -19.67 32.64
C VAL A 6 -0.99 -20.97 33.42
N GLY A 7 -1.76 -21.00 34.52
CA GLY A 7 -1.67 -22.07 35.51
C GLY A 7 -0.30 -22.10 36.21
N ASP A 8 0.10 -23.26 36.70
CA ASP A 8 1.30 -23.40 37.54
C ASP A 8 2.56 -23.78 36.74
N THR A 9 2.39 -24.27 35.50
CA THR A 9 3.46 -24.96 34.74
C THR A 9 3.91 -24.24 33.47
N TYR A 10 3.18 -23.21 33.03
CA TYR A 10 3.46 -22.51 31.78
C TYR A 10 3.42 -20.99 31.89
N GLU A 11 4.21 -20.37 31.04
CA GLU A 11 4.08 -18.96 30.69
C GLU A 11 3.88 -18.83 29.18
N ILE A 12 3.04 -17.89 28.77
CA ILE A 12 2.78 -17.55 27.37
C ILE A 12 3.28 -16.15 27.04
N ALA A 13 3.61 -15.91 25.78
CA ALA A 13 3.94 -14.58 25.27
C ALA A 13 3.53 -14.47 23.80
N LEU A 14 3.38 -13.22 23.34
CA LEU A 14 3.29 -12.93 21.92
C LEU A 14 4.72 -12.76 21.39
N VAL A 15 5.08 -13.53 20.38
CA VAL A 15 6.38 -13.44 19.70
C VAL A 15 6.11 -13.50 18.21
N GLU A 16 6.52 -12.46 17.47
CA GLU A 16 6.32 -12.37 16.02
C GLU A 16 4.87 -12.64 15.58
N GLY A 17 3.90 -12.03 16.28
CA GLY A 17 2.47 -12.19 16.00
C GLY A 17 1.87 -13.54 16.43
N ARG A 18 2.65 -14.42 17.07
CA ARG A 18 2.21 -15.76 17.47
C ARG A 18 2.26 -15.94 18.98
N VAL A 19 1.22 -16.58 19.52
CA VAL A 19 1.22 -17.01 20.92
C VAL A 19 2.13 -18.23 21.05
N VAL A 20 3.18 -18.08 21.83
CA VAL A 20 4.15 -19.14 22.17
C VAL A 20 4.08 -19.44 23.66
N ALA A 21 4.54 -20.63 24.05
CA ALA A 21 4.58 -21.04 25.46
C ALA A 21 5.98 -21.51 25.86
N ARG A 22 6.31 -21.36 27.13
CA ARG A 22 7.46 -21.99 27.77
C ARG A 22 7.07 -22.54 29.15
N SER A 23 7.86 -23.47 29.68
CA SER A 23 7.63 -23.98 31.03
C SER A 23 8.09 -22.96 32.08
N SER A 24 7.31 -22.83 33.16
CA SER A 24 7.60 -21.98 34.32
C SER A 24 8.59 -22.62 35.32
N SER A 25 9.03 -23.87 35.12
CA SER A 25 9.79 -24.61 36.14
C SER A 25 11.24 -24.13 36.31
N GLU A 26 11.61 -23.78 37.55
CA GLU A 26 12.97 -23.31 37.95
C GLU A 26 14.10 -24.30 37.62
N THR A 27 13.80 -25.60 37.50
CA THR A 27 14.79 -26.66 37.22
C THR A 27 15.11 -26.81 35.74
N SER A 28 14.29 -26.23 34.84
CA SER A 28 14.61 -26.15 33.43
C SER A 28 15.06 -24.72 33.13
N SER A 29 16.28 -24.55 32.62
CA SER A 29 16.74 -23.26 32.08
C SER A 29 15.60 -22.64 31.28
N ALA A 30 15.06 -21.50 31.71
CA ALA A 30 13.86 -20.85 31.17
C ALA A 30 13.70 -21.17 29.68
N GLY A 31 12.85 -22.16 29.39
CA GLY A 31 12.95 -22.93 28.15
C GLY A 31 12.77 -22.06 26.92
N GLN A 32 13.50 -22.37 25.86
CA GLN A 32 13.33 -21.75 24.54
C GLN A 32 11.83 -21.77 24.16
N PRO A 33 11.28 -20.69 23.57
CA PRO A 33 9.88 -20.63 23.19
C PRO A 33 9.50 -21.85 22.35
N ARG A 34 8.38 -22.50 22.69
CA ARG A 34 7.83 -23.62 21.93
C ARG A 34 6.46 -23.25 21.39
N THR A 35 6.05 -23.97 20.35
CA THR A 35 4.68 -23.95 19.85
C THR A 35 3.71 -24.18 21.01
N LEU A 36 2.63 -23.40 21.02
CA LEU A 36 1.58 -23.47 22.03
C LEU A 36 1.03 -24.91 22.18
N PRO A 37 1.14 -25.54 23.37
CA PRO A 37 0.51 -26.82 23.65
C PRO A 37 -1.00 -26.79 23.42
N GLY A 38 -1.56 -27.87 22.86
CA GLY A 38 -2.99 -27.98 22.57
C GLY A 38 -3.88 -27.82 23.81
N GLU A 39 -3.42 -28.27 24.97
CA GLU A 39 -4.11 -28.15 26.26
C GLU A 39 -4.32 -26.71 26.74
N LEU A 40 -3.51 -25.76 26.23
CA LEU A 40 -3.61 -24.35 26.60
C LEU A 40 -4.51 -23.54 25.65
N ARG A 41 -4.91 -24.10 24.51
CA ARG A 41 -5.56 -23.35 23.43
C ARG A 41 -6.83 -22.62 23.86
N ASP A 42 -7.66 -23.28 24.66
CA ASP A 42 -8.96 -22.75 25.08
C ASP A 42 -8.89 -21.95 26.39
N ARG A 43 -7.68 -21.71 26.91
CA ARG A 43 -7.48 -20.91 28.12
C ARG A 43 -7.79 -19.44 27.84
N PRO A 44 -8.52 -18.75 28.72
CA PRO A 44 -8.89 -17.34 28.52
C PRO A 44 -7.69 -16.44 28.19
N GLU A 45 -6.56 -16.66 28.86
CA GLU A 45 -5.32 -15.89 28.69
C GLU A 45 -4.74 -16.04 27.27
N VAL A 46 -4.83 -17.25 26.70
CA VAL A 46 -4.39 -17.54 25.33
C VAL A 46 -5.33 -16.91 24.31
N ILE A 47 -6.64 -17.03 24.52
CA ILE A 47 -7.66 -16.45 23.63
C ILE A 47 -7.52 -14.92 23.59
N GLU A 48 -7.30 -14.28 24.74
CA GLU A 48 -7.07 -12.83 24.81
C GLU A 48 -5.81 -12.41 24.06
N LEU A 49 -4.71 -13.15 24.20
CA LEU A 49 -3.46 -12.84 23.50
C LEU A 49 -3.57 -13.08 21.98
N GLN A 50 -4.33 -14.08 21.54
CA GLN A 50 -4.65 -14.30 20.12
C GLN A 50 -5.48 -13.15 19.55
N ARG A 51 -6.53 -12.72 20.25
CA ARG A 51 -7.34 -11.56 19.83
C ARG A 51 -6.53 -10.28 19.79
N PHE A 52 -5.60 -10.11 20.73
CA PHE A 52 -4.69 -8.98 20.73
C PHE A 52 -3.74 -9.02 19.52
N ALA A 53 -3.22 -10.20 19.16
CA ALA A 53 -2.42 -10.36 17.93
C ALA A 53 -3.21 -10.00 16.67
N GLU A 54 -4.46 -10.50 16.54
CA GLU A 54 -5.33 -10.14 15.41
C GLU A 54 -5.64 -8.64 15.36
N TRP A 55 -5.75 -7.98 16.51
CA TRP A 55 -5.92 -6.54 16.57
C TRP A 55 -4.66 -5.79 16.12
N LEU A 56 -3.47 -6.24 16.53
CA LEU A 56 -2.19 -5.67 16.09
C LEU A 56 -2.00 -5.80 14.58
N ASP A 57 -2.34 -6.96 13.99
CA ASP A 57 -2.26 -7.17 12.54
C ASP A 57 -3.19 -6.22 11.78
N ARG A 58 -4.43 -6.04 12.29
CA ARG A 58 -5.38 -5.09 11.71
C ARG A 58 -4.87 -3.66 11.82
N HIS A 59 -4.34 -3.27 12.98
CA HIS A 59 -3.77 -1.95 13.21
C HIS A 59 -2.59 -1.68 12.27
N ALA A 60 -1.69 -2.65 12.09
CA ALA A 60 -0.59 -2.55 11.13
C ALA A 60 -1.09 -2.36 9.69
N ALA A 61 -2.11 -3.12 9.27
CA ALA A 61 -2.71 -2.97 7.96
C ALA A 61 -3.39 -1.60 7.77
N GLU A 62 -4.08 -1.08 8.79
CA GLU A 62 -4.72 0.23 8.77
C GLU A 62 -3.68 1.37 8.69
N CYS A 63 -2.57 1.27 9.43
CA CYS A 63 -1.46 2.22 9.37
C CYS A 63 -0.84 2.24 7.97
N ALA A 64 -0.52 1.07 7.41
CA ALA A 64 0.05 0.95 6.08
C ALA A 64 -0.90 1.50 5.00
N ALA A 65 -2.20 1.22 5.09
CA ALA A 65 -3.20 1.77 4.17
C ALA A 65 -3.30 3.29 4.25
N GLN A 66 -3.19 3.86 5.45
CA GLN A 66 -3.21 5.31 5.63
C GLN A 66 -1.96 5.98 5.05
N VAL A 67 -0.80 5.35 5.21
CA VAL A 67 0.48 5.78 4.63
C VAL A 67 0.47 5.66 3.10
N ASP A 68 -0.01 4.56 2.54
CA ASP A 68 -0.21 4.39 1.08
C ASP A 68 -1.13 5.49 0.55
N ASN A 69 -2.21 5.82 1.24
CA ASN A 69 -3.10 6.91 0.83
C ASN A 69 -2.42 8.29 0.87
N TRP A 70 -1.54 8.57 1.84
CA TRP A 70 -0.72 9.78 1.84
C TRP A 70 0.22 9.82 0.64
N MET A 71 0.88 8.69 0.34
CA MET A 71 1.82 8.53 -0.76
C MET A 71 1.12 8.71 -2.12
N VAL A 72 0.06 7.93 -2.36
CA VAL A 72 -0.68 7.94 -3.63
C VAL A 72 -1.29 9.30 -3.91
N SER A 73 -1.75 9.99 -2.86
CA SER A 73 -2.34 11.32 -3.01
C SER A 73 -1.32 12.46 -2.95
N SER A 74 -0.05 12.16 -2.66
CA SER A 74 1.03 13.14 -2.41
C SER A 74 0.60 14.27 -1.48
N LEU A 75 -0.15 13.93 -0.42
CA LEU A 75 -0.71 14.92 0.50
C LEU A 75 0.39 15.48 1.40
N PRO A 76 0.38 16.79 1.68
CA PRO A 76 1.18 17.35 2.75
C PRO A 76 0.78 16.73 4.10
N VAL A 77 1.73 16.12 4.77
CA VAL A 77 1.60 15.53 6.11
C VAL A 77 2.36 16.40 7.10
N PRO A 78 1.70 16.88 8.18
CA PRO A 78 2.39 17.62 9.22
C PRO A 78 3.50 16.78 9.87
N THR A 79 4.70 17.33 10.02
CA THR A 79 5.82 16.60 10.65
C THR A 79 5.56 16.32 12.13
N GLY A 80 4.86 17.21 12.82
CA GLY A 80 4.35 16.96 14.16
C GLY A 80 3.26 15.87 14.26
N LEU A 81 2.64 15.44 13.14
CA LEU A 81 1.83 14.22 13.12
C LEU A 81 2.75 12.99 13.06
N LEU A 82 3.75 13.01 12.17
CA LEU A 82 4.73 11.92 12.04
C LEU A 82 5.44 11.65 13.37
N ALA A 83 5.91 12.69 14.07
CA ALA A 83 6.49 12.60 15.40
C ALA A 83 5.56 11.91 16.42
N ARG A 84 4.26 12.22 16.39
CA ARG A 84 3.29 11.65 17.34
C ARG A 84 3.01 10.17 17.09
N VAL A 85 3.05 9.74 15.84
CA VAL A 85 2.80 8.33 15.49
C VAL A 85 4.08 7.50 15.48
N TRP A 86 5.26 8.11 15.41
CA TRP A 86 6.54 7.42 15.33
C TRP A 86 6.85 6.42 16.46
N PRO A 87 6.43 6.67 17.73
CA PRO A 87 6.62 5.69 18.80
C PRO A 87 5.83 4.39 18.60
N ASP A 88 4.76 4.42 17.81
CA ASP A 88 3.97 3.24 17.45
C ASP A 88 4.71 2.43 16.38
N GLU A 89 4.99 1.16 16.69
CA GLU A 89 5.75 0.27 15.81
C GLU A 89 5.08 0.01 14.47
N ALA A 90 3.73 -0.05 14.43
CA ALA A 90 2.99 -0.25 13.18
C ALA A 90 3.14 0.96 12.25
N TRP A 91 2.99 2.17 12.80
CA TRP A 91 3.20 3.41 12.06
C TRP A 91 4.64 3.55 11.59
N ARG A 92 5.59 3.32 12.49
CA ARG A 92 7.02 3.41 12.17
C ARG A 92 7.41 2.41 11.09
N SER A 93 6.89 1.19 11.12
CA SER A 93 7.15 0.18 10.08
C SER A 93 6.62 0.61 8.71
N ALA A 94 5.43 1.22 8.66
CA ALA A 94 4.86 1.74 7.42
C ALA A 94 5.60 2.99 6.87
N LEU A 95 6.08 3.86 7.76
CA LEU A 95 6.69 5.15 7.40
C LEU A 95 8.19 5.08 7.12
N ARG A 96 8.90 4.25 7.88
CA ARG A 96 10.34 4.10 7.77
C ARG A 96 10.70 3.70 6.34
N ASP A 97 11.78 4.27 5.86
CA ASP A 97 12.35 4.00 4.54
C ASP A 97 11.48 4.50 3.38
N LEU A 98 10.42 5.27 3.63
CA LEU A 98 9.76 6.05 2.58
C LEU A 98 10.59 7.27 2.20
N VAL A 99 10.64 7.57 0.91
CA VAL A 99 11.15 8.85 0.41
C VAL A 99 10.16 9.94 0.80
N VAL A 100 10.64 10.90 1.57
CA VAL A 100 9.90 12.10 1.97
C VAL A 100 10.54 13.33 1.34
N VAL A 101 9.72 14.32 1.02
CA VAL A 101 10.15 15.60 0.45
C VAL A 101 9.60 16.74 1.29
N GLY A 102 10.49 17.61 1.77
CA GLY A 102 10.18 18.84 2.49
C GLY A 102 9.80 20.01 1.58
N GLU A 103 9.97 21.22 2.09
CA GLU A 103 9.65 22.47 1.37
C GLU A 103 10.83 22.95 0.52
N GLY A 104 12.07 22.60 0.91
CA GLY A 104 13.29 22.94 0.19
C GLY A 104 13.65 21.95 -0.92
N PRO A 105 14.40 22.39 -1.95
CA PRO A 105 14.80 21.53 -3.07
C PRO A 105 15.73 20.37 -2.66
N ASP A 106 16.52 20.58 -1.59
CA ASP A 106 17.47 19.59 -1.07
C ASP A 106 16.87 18.79 0.12
N GLU A 107 15.60 19.03 0.46
CA GLU A 107 14.92 18.38 1.59
C GLU A 107 14.30 17.04 1.16
N VAL A 108 15.08 16.16 0.55
CA VAL A 108 14.64 14.84 0.07
C VAL A 108 15.49 13.72 0.64
N GLY A 109 14.84 12.62 1.05
CA GLY A 109 15.56 11.42 1.45
C GLY A 109 14.67 10.34 2.06
N PHE A 110 15.30 9.20 2.38
CA PHE A 110 14.66 8.07 3.04
C PHE A 110 14.46 8.36 4.52
N LEU A 111 13.21 8.36 4.99
CA LEU A 111 12.85 8.63 6.38
C LEU A 111 13.42 7.56 7.33
N ARG A 112 14.23 7.99 8.30
CA ARG A 112 14.87 7.10 9.29
C ARG A 112 14.40 7.32 10.71
N ASP A 113 14.01 8.55 11.06
CA ASP A 113 13.58 8.90 12.40
C ASP A 113 12.66 10.12 12.39
N ALA A 114 11.84 10.25 13.43
CA ALA A 114 11.09 11.46 13.74
C ALA A 114 11.17 11.69 15.25
N ASP A 115 11.64 12.86 15.66
CA ASP A 115 11.75 13.19 17.09
C ASP A 115 10.49 13.86 17.64
N ASP A 116 10.39 13.97 18.96
CA ASP A 116 9.24 14.56 19.65
C ASP A 116 8.97 16.03 19.28
N SER A 117 9.96 16.72 18.69
CA SER A 117 9.82 18.11 18.24
C SER A 117 9.22 18.23 16.83
N GLY A 118 9.17 17.13 16.08
CA GLY A 118 8.78 17.13 14.66
C GLY A 118 9.95 17.25 13.70
N GLU A 119 11.20 17.22 14.16
CA GLU A 119 12.37 17.14 13.28
C GLU A 119 12.45 15.72 12.71
N LEU A 120 12.51 15.61 11.39
CA LEU A 120 12.69 14.32 10.73
C LEU A 120 14.16 14.09 10.42
N ARG A 121 14.62 12.85 10.55
CA ARG A 121 15.94 12.44 10.06
C ARG A 121 15.76 11.62 8.80
N VAL A 122 16.44 12.05 7.74
CA VAL A 122 16.43 11.38 6.44
C VAL A 122 17.86 11.01 6.03
N VAL A 123 17.99 10.01 5.17
CA VAL A 123 19.23 9.73 4.45
C VAL A 123 19.03 10.14 3.00
N ASN A 124 19.82 11.10 2.52
CA ASN A 124 19.76 11.56 1.13
C ASN A 124 20.52 10.59 0.19
N LEU A 125 20.50 10.86 -1.12
CA LEU A 125 21.20 10.05 -2.13
C LEU A 125 22.71 10.07 -1.99
N ASP A 126 23.28 11.08 -1.32
CA ASP A 126 24.71 11.15 -1.00
C ASP A 126 25.10 10.25 0.20
N GLY A 127 24.12 9.61 0.85
CA GLY A 127 24.33 8.80 2.05
C GLY A 127 24.47 9.61 3.34
N GLU A 128 24.28 10.92 3.28
CA GLU A 128 24.33 11.80 4.44
C GLU A 128 23.03 11.75 5.23
N THR A 129 23.16 11.77 6.56
CA THR A 129 21.99 11.95 7.44
C THR A 129 21.67 13.42 7.58
N VAL A 130 20.54 13.83 7.02
CA VAL A 130 20.05 15.22 7.02
C VAL A 130 18.85 15.35 7.95
N ARG A 131 18.69 16.53 8.55
CA ARG A 131 17.56 16.87 9.39
C ARG A 131 16.60 17.77 8.63
N LEU A 132 15.32 17.42 8.61
CA LEU A 132 14.26 18.22 8.01
C LEU A 132 13.44 18.88 9.12
N SER A 133 13.37 20.21 9.09
CA SER A 133 12.58 21.01 10.04
C SER A 133 11.32 21.64 9.42
N SER A 134 10.96 21.20 8.21
CA SER A 134 9.78 21.66 7.47
C SER A 134 8.51 21.38 8.30
N ARG A 135 7.49 22.23 8.18
CA ARG A 135 6.23 22.05 8.95
C ARG A 135 5.40 20.89 8.41
N THR A 136 5.52 20.66 7.12
CA THR A 136 4.90 19.54 6.41
C THR A 136 5.92 18.91 5.49
N VAL A 137 5.81 17.61 5.31
CA VAL A 137 6.48 16.88 4.23
C VAL A 137 5.44 16.20 3.35
N THR A 138 5.81 15.88 2.13
CA THR A 138 5.03 14.97 1.28
C THR A 138 5.72 13.63 1.19
N MET A 139 4.92 12.59 0.98
CA MET A 139 5.42 11.32 0.48
C MET A 139 4.99 11.29 -0.98
N PRO A 140 5.84 11.68 -1.92
CA PRO A 140 5.42 11.81 -3.31
C PRO A 140 5.09 10.43 -3.89
N HIS A 141 4.07 10.41 -4.75
CA HIS A 141 3.81 9.27 -5.62
C HIS A 141 5.06 9.03 -6.49
N PRO A 142 5.48 7.77 -6.73
CA PRO A 142 6.72 7.48 -7.45
C PRO A 142 6.83 8.09 -8.85
N VAL A 143 5.72 8.29 -9.55
CA VAL A 143 5.70 9.00 -10.86
C VAL A 143 6.16 10.46 -10.78
N LEU A 144 6.13 11.06 -9.58
CA LEU A 144 6.58 12.42 -9.30
C LEU A 144 8.00 12.48 -8.74
N LEU A 145 8.60 11.33 -8.40
CA LEU A 145 9.97 11.28 -7.89
C LEU A 145 10.93 11.47 -9.07
N PRO A 146 11.77 12.53 -9.07
CA PRO A 146 12.90 12.57 -9.97
C PRO A 146 13.86 11.42 -9.61
N ASP A 147 14.58 10.93 -10.60
CA ASP A 147 15.65 9.96 -10.40
C ASP A 147 15.21 8.70 -9.64
N LEU A 148 13.96 8.25 -9.87
CA LEU A 148 13.37 7.06 -9.23
C LEU A 148 14.26 5.82 -9.38
N ASP A 149 14.93 5.67 -10.52
CA ASP A 149 15.85 4.56 -10.75
C ASP A 149 17.12 4.67 -9.90
N GLU A 150 17.65 5.88 -9.68
CA GLU A 150 18.77 6.11 -8.76
C GLU A 150 18.35 5.84 -7.31
N LEU A 151 17.15 6.30 -6.91
CA LEU A 151 16.56 6.00 -5.61
C LEU A 151 16.42 4.49 -5.37
N ARG A 152 16.05 3.71 -6.39
CA ARG A 152 15.95 2.23 -6.30
C ARG A 152 17.32 1.57 -6.13
N VAL A 153 18.32 2.01 -6.89
CA VAL A 153 19.69 1.49 -6.77
C VAL A 153 20.22 1.76 -5.36
N PHE A 154 20.10 3.01 -4.90
CA PHE A 154 20.55 3.40 -3.56
C PHE A 154 19.79 2.68 -2.44
N ALA A 155 18.48 2.49 -2.60
CA ALA A 155 17.67 1.71 -1.66
C ALA A 155 18.18 0.27 -1.51
N ALA A 156 18.55 -0.38 -2.63
CA ALA A 156 19.11 -1.72 -2.61
C ALA A 156 20.47 -1.77 -1.89
N GLU A 157 21.36 -0.79 -2.12
CA GLU A 157 22.66 -0.69 -1.46
C GLU A 157 22.53 -0.48 0.06
N LEU A 158 21.56 0.33 0.46
CA LEU A 158 21.32 0.69 1.86
C LEU A 158 20.46 -0.35 2.61
N GLY A 159 19.99 -1.39 1.92
CA GLY A 159 19.11 -2.43 2.49
C GLY A 159 17.76 -1.88 2.97
N VAL A 160 17.24 -0.87 2.27
CA VAL A 160 15.94 -0.23 2.53
C VAL A 160 14.82 -1.25 2.37
N VAL A 161 13.91 -1.30 3.35
CA VAL A 161 12.70 -2.13 3.30
C VAL A 161 11.50 -1.24 3.59
N GLN A 162 10.71 -0.94 2.56
CA GLN A 162 9.54 -0.08 2.72
C GLN A 162 8.32 -0.89 3.16
N GLY A 163 7.64 -0.43 4.23
CA GLY A 163 6.36 -1.00 4.67
C GLY A 163 5.19 -0.66 3.72
N VAL A 164 5.37 0.33 2.85
CA VAL A 164 4.49 0.66 1.73
C VAL A 164 5.32 0.71 0.46
N GLU A 165 4.82 0.09 -0.60
CA GLU A 165 5.53 0.01 -1.88
C GLU A 165 5.51 1.38 -2.59
N GLN A 166 6.48 2.25 -2.29
CA GLN A 166 6.61 3.54 -2.94
C GLN A 166 7.54 3.44 -4.14
N ILE A 167 8.83 3.14 -3.94
CA ILE A 167 9.81 3.19 -5.03
C ILE A 167 9.62 2.05 -6.03
N HIS A 168 9.04 0.92 -5.60
CA HIS A 168 8.79 -0.23 -6.46
C HIS A 168 7.38 -0.27 -7.06
N ARG A 169 6.48 0.61 -6.64
CA ARG A 169 5.14 0.67 -7.21
C ARG A 169 5.24 0.95 -8.71
N ALA A 170 4.50 0.15 -9.48
CA ALA A 170 4.44 0.28 -10.93
C ALA A 170 3.91 1.67 -11.33
N THR A 171 4.66 2.35 -12.18
CA THR A 171 4.35 3.69 -12.69
C THR A 171 4.12 3.65 -14.20
N TRP A 172 3.20 4.50 -14.66
CA TRP A 172 3.02 4.80 -16.07
C TRP A 172 3.17 6.30 -16.26
N HIS A 173 4.08 6.70 -17.14
CA HIS A 173 4.20 8.09 -17.54
C HIS A 173 3.20 8.39 -18.65
N LYS A 174 2.57 9.56 -18.56
CA LYS A 174 1.67 10.05 -19.61
C LYS A 174 2.49 10.39 -20.87
N PRO A 175 2.17 9.80 -22.04
CA PRO A 175 2.83 10.17 -23.29
C PRO A 175 2.66 11.66 -23.61
N GLY A 176 3.71 12.29 -24.12
CA GLY A 176 3.72 13.72 -24.46
C GLY A 176 2.98 14.05 -25.76
N ASP A 177 2.70 13.05 -26.58
CA ASP A 177 2.13 13.13 -27.92
C ASP A 177 0.70 12.56 -28.00
N ILE A 178 -0.01 12.51 -26.88
CA ILE A 178 -1.43 12.14 -26.83
C ILE A 178 -2.24 13.07 -27.74
N ASP A 179 -3.09 12.48 -28.58
CA ASP A 179 -4.11 13.20 -29.32
C ASP A 179 -5.00 14.02 -28.36
N GLY A 180 -5.08 15.32 -28.60
CA GLY A 180 -5.76 16.27 -27.72
C GLY A 180 -7.27 16.04 -27.58
N ASP A 181 -7.87 15.28 -28.50
CA ASP A 181 -9.28 14.89 -28.47
C ASP A 181 -9.51 13.44 -27.99
N ALA A 182 -8.45 12.67 -27.68
CA ALA A 182 -8.60 11.35 -27.11
C ALA A 182 -9.18 11.43 -25.69
N GLU A 183 -10.11 10.53 -25.36
CA GLU A 183 -10.79 10.46 -24.05
C GLU A 183 -10.56 9.11 -23.33
N THR A 184 -10.04 8.10 -24.03
CA THR A 184 -9.90 6.74 -23.52
C THR A 184 -8.57 6.09 -23.89
N VAL A 185 -8.12 5.15 -23.04
CA VAL A 185 -6.93 4.32 -23.25
C VAL A 185 -7.36 2.86 -23.43
N THR A 186 -6.85 2.21 -24.47
CA THR A 186 -7.22 0.84 -24.87
C THR A 186 -6.16 -0.21 -24.55
N GLU A 187 -4.98 0.20 -24.08
CA GLU A 187 -3.80 -0.67 -23.86
C GLU A 187 -4.10 -1.95 -23.07
N PHE A 188 -4.94 -1.84 -22.04
CA PHE A 188 -5.31 -2.96 -21.16
C PHE A 188 -6.74 -3.47 -21.36
N SER A 189 -7.40 -3.05 -22.44
CA SER A 189 -8.76 -3.51 -22.78
C SER A 189 -8.76 -4.96 -23.29
N GLY A 190 -9.94 -5.56 -23.34
CA GLY A 190 -10.16 -6.88 -23.94
C GLY A 190 -9.72 -8.06 -23.09
N ALA A 191 -9.33 -7.87 -21.83
CA ALA A 191 -9.02 -8.98 -20.93
C ALA A 191 -10.30 -9.76 -20.58
N GLU A 192 -10.34 -11.03 -20.95
CA GLU A 192 -11.49 -11.94 -20.80
C GLU A 192 -11.45 -12.71 -19.47
N TYR A 193 -12.63 -12.93 -18.91
CA TYR A 193 -12.88 -13.64 -17.66
C TYR A 193 -14.00 -14.66 -17.88
N SER A 194 -13.90 -15.80 -17.21
CA SER A 194 -14.93 -16.86 -17.32
C SER A 194 -16.33 -16.44 -16.88
N SER A 195 -16.47 -15.33 -16.15
CA SER A 195 -17.75 -14.69 -15.86
C SER A 195 -17.55 -13.22 -15.44
N TRP A 196 -18.61 -12.42 -15.56
CA TRP A 196 -18.64 -11.06 -15.02
C TRP A 196 -18.35 -11.03 -13.51
N PHE A 197 -18.86 -12.02 -12.76
CA PHE A 197 -18.67 -12.10 -11.31
C PHE A 197 -17.20 -12.34 -10.93
N HIS A 198 -16.43 -13.08 -11.73
CA HIS A 198 -15.00 -13.24 -11.49
C HIS A 198 -14.23 -11.94 -11.69
N LEU A 199 -14.54 -11.18 -12.74
CA LEU A 199 -13.98 -9.85 -12.96
C LEU A 199 -14.34 -8.87 -11.83
N SER A 200 -15.60 -8.89 -11.39
CA SER A 200 -16.09 -8.08 -10.28
C SER A 200 -15.41 -8.44 -8.94
N ALA A 201 -15.28 -9.74 -8.64
CA ALA A 201 -14.58 -10.22 -7.45
C ALA A 201 -13.09 -9.83 -7.47
N ARG A 202 -12.44 -9.91 -8.64
CA ARG A 202 -11.07 -9.44 -8.84
C ARG A 202 -10.96 -7.94 -8.54
N ALA A 203 -11.82 -7.12 -9.11
CA ALA A 203 -11.84 -5.69 -8.86
C ALA A 203 -12.02 -5.36 -7.36
N ALA A 204 -12.96 -6.03 -6.68
CA ALA A 204 -13.18 -5.87 -5.24
C ALA A 204 -11.95 -6.29 -4.41
N SER A 205 -11.30 -7.40 -4.77
CA SER A 205 -10.07 -7.87 -4.09
C SER A 205 -8.90 -6.89 -4.21
N LEU A 206 -8.90 -6.06 -5.26
CA LEU A 206 -7.92 -4.99 -5.48
C LEU A 206 -8.32 -3.65 -4.83
N GLY A 207 -9.44 -3.60 -4.11
CA GLY A 207 -9.95 -2.40 -3.44
C GLY A 207 -10.73 -1.43 -4.34
N TYR A 208 -11.07 -1.82 -5.57
CA TYR A 208 -11.83 -0.97 -6.49
C TYR A 208 -13.34 -1.13 -6.32
N LYS A 209 -14.08 -0.05 -6.60
CA LYS A 209 -15.54 -0.06 -6.54
C LYS A 209 -16.12 -0.52 -7.88
N VAL A 210 -17.01 -1.50 -7.82
CA VAL A 210 -17.82 -1.93 -8.98
C VAL A 210 -19.20 -1.29 -8.91
N SER A 211 -19.61 -0.58 -9.96
CA SER A 211 -20.93 0.06 -10.08
C SER A 211 -21.27 0.32 -11.54
N ASP A 212 -22.54 0.16 -11.93
CA ASP A 212 -23.05 0.58 -13.25
C ASP A 212 -22.24 0.06 -14.44
N GLY A 213 -21.81 -1.20 -14.35
CA GLY A 213 -21.00 -1.85 -15.38
C GLY A 213 -19.59 -1.28 -15.51
N ARG A 214 -19.06 -0.67 -14.45
CA ARG A 214 -17.70 -0.11 -14.39
C ARG A 214 -16.97 -0.53 -13.12
N VAL A 215 -15.66 -0.67 -13.25
CA VAL A 215 -14.72 -0.65 -12.13
C VAL A 215 -14.19 0.77 -12.00
N THR A 216 -14.20 1.32 -10.79
CA THR A 216 -13.81 2.70 -10.52
C THR A 216 -12.80 2.81 -9.38
N GLY A 217 -11.82 3.69 -9.57
CA GLY A 217 -10.83 4.09 -8.58
C GLY A 217 -10.82 5.61 -8.40
N ARG A 218 -10.87 6.10 -7.15
CA ARG A 218 -10.75 7.52 -6.84
C ARG A 218 -9.28 7.87 -6.62
N ILE A 219 -8.79 8.89 -7.33
CA ILE A 219 -7.38 9.28 -7.32
C ILE A 219 -7.30 10.78 -7.02
N ARG A 220 -6.36 11.18 -6.16
CA ARG A 220 -6.03 12.58 -5.92
C ARG A 220 -4.77 12.93 -6.68
N ASP A 221 -4.81 14.04 -7.40
CA ASP A 221 -3.69 14.54 -8.19
C ASP A 221 -3.72 16.07 -8.21
N ALA A 222 -2.64 16.70 -7.74
CA ALA A 222 -2.51 18.15 -7.62
C ALA A 222 -3.74 18.84 -6.96
N GLY A 223 -4.28 18.25 -5.90
CA GLY A 223 -5.47 18.76 -5.19
C GLY A 223 -6.82 18.52 -5.87
N ARG A 224 -6.83 17.93 -7.08
CA ARG A 224 -8.06 17.53 -7.80
C ARG A 224 -8.36 16.06 -7.50
N VAL A 225 -9.64 15.71 -7.49
CA VAL A 225 -10.09 14.31 -7.37
C VAL A 225 -10.56 13.82 -8.73
N PHE A 226 -9.90 12.80 -9.26
CA PHE A 226 -10.28 12.10 -10.47
C PHE A 226 -10.94 10.77 -10.12
N THR A 227 -11.79 10.28 -11.02
CA THR A 227 -12.24 8.88 -10.99
C THR A 227 -11.77 8.22 -12.29
N ALA A 228 -10.82 7.30 -12.17
CA ALA A 228 -10.48 6.38 -13.25
C ALA A 228 -11.59 5.33 -13.33
N SER A 229 -11.98 4.94 -14.55
CA SER A 229 -13.05 3.98 -14.79
C SER A 229 -12.65 3.02 -15.90
N VAL A 230 -12.87 1.71 -15.69
CA VAL A 230 -12.80 0.69 -16.75
C VAL A 230 -14.20 0.13 -16.93
N ASP A 231 -14.73 0.19 -18.15
CA ASP A 231 -16.01 -0.45 -18.48
C ASP A 231 -15.85 -1.98 -18.37
N ILE A 232 -16.84 -2.68 -17.79
CA ILE A 232 -16.80 -4.15 -17.61
C ILE A 232 -18.10 -4.85 -18.06
N GLY A 233 -18.97 -4.13 -18.76
CA GLY A 233 -20.24 -4.68 -19.24
C GLY A 233 -21.31 -4.83 -18.16
N ASN A 234 -22.42 -5.48 -18.50
CA ASN A 234 -23.59 -5.64 -17.67
C ASN A 234 -23.80 -7.11 -17.27
N PRO A 235 -23.87 -7.44 -15.95
CA PRO A 235 -24.03 -8.82 -15.49
C PRO A 235 -25.33 -9.51 -15.94
N TYR A 236 -26.33 -8.74 -16.40
CA TYR A 236 -27.62 -9.29 -16.85
C TYR A 236 -27.66 -9.66 -18.33
N TYR A 237 -26.72 -9.15 -19.14
CA TYR A 237 -26.69 -9.36 -20.59
C TYR A 237 -25.41 -10.04 -21.07
N ASP A 238 -24.32 -9.94 -20.31
CA ASP A 238 -23.02 -10.50 -20.66
C ASP A 238 -22.78 -11.81 -19.90
N GLU A 239 -22.67 -12.92 -20.63
CA GLU A 239 -22.35 -14.23 -20.05
C GLU A 239 -20.88 -14.29 -19.56
N GLU A 240 -20.00 -13.59 -20.27
CA GLU A 240 -18.56 -13.51 -19.99
C GLU A 240 -18.16 -12.12 -19.44
N GLY A 241 -17.09 -12.08 -18.64
CA GLY A 241 -16.54 -10.81 -18.16
C GLY A 241 -15.47 -10.30 -19.12
N ARG A 242 -15.53 -9.03 -19.54
CA ARG A 242 -14.47 -8.44 -20.36
C ARG A 242 -14.15 -7.02 -19.91
N THR A 243 -12.87 -6.70 -19.79
CA THR A 243 -12.42 -5.33 -19.55
C THR A 243 -12.56 -4.48 -20.81
N GLY A 244 -13.07 -3.27 -20.65
CA GLY A 244 -13.22 -2.25 -21.69
C GLY A 244 -12.13 -1.21 -21.62
N GLU A 245 -12.41 -0.04 -22.16
CA GLU A 245 -11.47 1.08 -22.21
C GLU A 245 -11.34 1.75 -20.83
N LEU A 246 -10.16 2.31 -20.56
CA LEU A 246 -9.90 3.14 -19.39
C LEU A 246 -10.22 4.60 -19.72
N SER A 247 -10.98 5.27 -18.85
CA SER A 247 -11.27 6.70 -18.95
C SER A 247 -11.21 7.39 -17.60
N TRP A 248 -11.17 8.72 -17.61
CA TRP A 248 -11.17 9.54 -16.39
C TRP A 248 -12.31 10.54 -16.40
N ARG A 249 -12.76 10.88 -15.20
CA ARG A 249 -13.69 11.99 -14.96
C ARG A 249 -13.27 12.83 -13.77
N HIS A 250 -13.68 14.10 -13.77
CA HIS A 250 -13.50 15.02 -12.65
C HIS A 250 -14.79 15.79 -12.38
N GLY A 251 -15.25 15.80 -11.11
CA GLY A 251 -16.51 16.44 -10.74
C GLY A 251 -17.71 15.81 -11.45
N TRP A 252 -18.50 16.64 -12.14
CA TRP A 252 -19.70 16.25 -12.88
C TRP A 252 -19.43 15.94 -14.36
N ASP A 253 -18.20 16.18 -14.83
CA ASP A 253 -17.83 15.90 -16.20
C ASP A 253 -17.95 14.38 -16.45
N PRO A 254 -18.72 13.93 -17.46
CA PRO A 254 -18.85 12.52 -17.76
C PRO A 254 -17.53 11.89 -18.22
N ARG A 255 -16.68 12.60 -18.95
CA ARG A 255 -15.41 12.11 -19.52
C ARG A 255 -14.44 13.27 -19.81
N LEU A 256 -13.22 13.14 -19.30
CA LEU A 256 -12.14 14.09 -19.57
C LEU A 256 -11.36 13.71 -20.82
N ARG A 257 -10.82 14.73 -21.49
CA ARG A 257 -9.76 14.51 -22.47
C ARG A 257 -8.53 13.97 -21.75
N LEU A 258 -7.82 13.04 -22.39
CA LEU A 258 -6.60 12.48 -21.84
C LEU A 258 -5.54 13.56 -21.57
N SER A 259 -5.52 14.64 -22.37
CA SER A 259 -4.65 15.80 -22.17
C SER A 259 -4.87 16.52 -20.83
N GLU A 260 -6.04 16.40 -20.21
CA GLU A 260 -6.41 17.06 -18.94
C GLU A 260 -6.16 16.20 -17.69
N VAL A 261 -5.81 14.92 -17.88
CA VAL A 261 -5.48 13.97 -16.82
C VAL A 261 -4.08 14.27 -16.30
N GLY A 262 -3.94 14.48 -14.99
CA GLY A 262 -2.64 14.70 -14.35
C GLY A 262 -1.79 13.42 -14.27
N PRO A 263 -0.50 13.54 -13.95
CA PRO A 263 0.46 12.42 -13.99
C PRO A 263 0.15 11.31 -12.97
N VAL A 264 -0.32 11.66 -11.76
CA VAL A 264 -0.67 10.67 -10.73
C VAL A 264 -1.98 9.98 -11.10
N ALA A 265 -2.99 10.75 -11.54
CA ALA A 265 -4.26 10.22 -12.02
C ALA A 265 -4.07 9.27 -13.21
N TRP A 266 -3.18 9.61 -14.13
CA TRP A 266 -2.79 8.76 -15.25
C TRP A 266 -2.16 7.46 -14.75
N SER A 267 -1.07 7.56 -13.98
CA SER A 267 -0.32 6.40 -13.51
C SER A 267 -1.19 5.41 -12.73
N GLU A 268 -2.03 5.91 -11.82
CA GLU A 268 -2.91 5.07 -11.00
C GLU A 268 -4.10 4.48 -11.79
N GLY A 269 -4.61 5.21 -12.79
CA GLY A 269 -5.60 4.66 -13.71
C GLY A 269 -5.04 3.52 -14.54
N MET A 270 -3.83 3.68 -15.08
CA MET A 270 -3.12 2.63 -15.82
C MET A 270 -2.82 1.43 -14.92
N ARG A 271 -2.37 1.65 -13.68
CA ARG A 271 -2.15 0.59 -12.69
C ARG A 271 -3.43 -0.20 -12.41
N MET A 272 -4.57 0.47 -12.27
CA MET A 272 -5.87 -0.18 -12.12
C MET A 272 -6.20 -1.05 -13.34
N ALA A 273 -6.11 -0.50 -14.54
CA ALA A 273 -6.41 -1.23 -15.77
C ALA A 273 -5.46 -2.43 -15.98
N ALA A 274 -4.16 -2.26 -15.74
CA ALA A 274 -3.16 -3.32 -15.79
C ALA A 274 -3.44 -4.44 -14.78
N ALA A 275 -3.80 -4.10 -13.53
CA ALA A 275 -4.10 -5.09 -12.50
C ALA A 275 -5.36 -5.92 -12.79
N LEU A 276 -6.35 -5.31 -13.44
CA LEU A 276 -7.53 -6.00 -13.98
C LEU A 276 -7.14 -6.86 -15.18
N HIS A 277 -6.32 -6.36 -16.10
CA HIS A 277 -5.89 -7.13 -17.26
C HIS A 277 -5.07 -8.38 -16.85
N ALA A 278 -4.21 -8.25 -15.85
CA ALA A 278 -3.40 -9.35 -15.33
C ALA A 278 -4.23 -10.51 -14.77
N GLY A 279 -5.46 -10.26 -14.32
CA GLY A 279 -6.36 -11.28 -13.76
C GLY A 279 -7.17 -12.07 -14.80
N ARG A 280 -7.00 -11.79 -16.10
CA ARG A 280 -7.71 -12.48 -17.20
C ARG A 280 -7.48 -13.99 -17.18
N THR A 281 -8.42 -14.73 -17.78
CA THR A 281 -8.24 -16.15 -18.08
C THR A 281 -7.09 -16.32 -19.05
N VAL A 282 -6.08 -17.11 -18.68
CA VAL A 282 -5.02 -17.52 -19.61
C VAL A 282 -5.42 -18.86 -20.21
N ALA A 283 -5.55 -18.93 -21.54
CA ALA A 283 -5.78 -20.20 -22.21
C ALA A 283 -4.62 -21.14 -21.86
N ALA A 284 -4.92 -22.35 -21.39
CA ALA A 284 -3.88 -23.35 -21.14
C ALA A 284 -3.17 -23.64 -22.46
N ASP A 285 -1.87 -23.34 -22.53
CA ASP A 285 -1.02 -23.70 -23.67
C ASP A 285 -1.23 -25.18 -23.98
N HIS A 286 -1.94 -25.45 -25.08
CA HIS A 286 -1.99 -26.76 -25.66
C HIS A 286 -0.63 -26.97 -26.32
N THR A 287 0.32 -27.49 -25.53
CA THR A 287 1.55 -28.07 -26.04
C THR A 287 1.14 -29.27 -26.90
N ALA A 288 1.15 -29.05 -28.22
CA ALA A 288 1.08 -30.10 -29.23
C ALA A 288 2.48 -30.66 -29.49
#